data_AF-A0A0C5WQW7-F1
#
_entry.id   AF-A0A0C5WQW7-F1
#
_cell.length_a   1.000
_cell.length_b   1.000
_cell.length_c   1.000
_cell.angle_alpha   90.00
_cell.angle_beta   90.00
_cell.angle_gamma   90.00
#
_symmetry.space_group_name_H-M   'P 1'
#
loop_
_entity.id
_entity.type
_entity.pdbx_description
1 polymer ?
#
loop_
_entity_poly.entity_id
_entity_poly.type
_entity_poly.pdbx_seq_one_letter_code
_entity_poly.pdbx_strand_id
1 'polypeptide(L)'
;MKELTILEKQIEALLALDEYPDDFPEQLEQLVAARHERVKMILADREKLSRETFEDVQQRTRDLKALLEQNKARIRQKLLTAKQGKKSVSVYKMYQK
;
A
#
# COMPACT_ATOMS: atom_id res chain seq x y z
N MET A 1 11.65 13.96 5.08
CA MET A 1 10.30 14.34 4.61
C MET A 1 10.04 13.98 3.15
N LYS A 2 10.86 14.39 2.18
CA LYS A 2 10.65 14.10 0.75
C LYS A 2 10.41 12.62 0.42
N GLU A 3 11.26 11.73 0.94
CA GLU A 3 11.12 10.29 0.73
C GLU A 3 9.85 9.70 1.35
N LEU A 4 9.44 10.18 2.53
CA LEU A 4 8.20 9.75 3.16
C LEU A 4 6.98 10.08 2.29
N THR A 5 6.98 11.27 1.67
CA THR A 5 5.94 11.68 0.73
C THR A 5 5.93 10.85 -0.55
N ILE A 6 7.09 10.45 -1.05
CA ILE A 6 7.18 9.58 -2.24
C ILE A 6 6.56 8.22 -1.94
N LEU A 7 6.92 7.61 -0.80
CA LEU A 7 6.39 6.31 -0.38
C LEU A 7 4.87 6.36 -0.20
N GLU A 8 4.35 7.40 0.43
CA GLU A 8 2.89 7.57 0.62
C GLU A 8 2.16 7.72 -0.72
N LYS A 9 2.69 8.50 -1.67
CA LYS A 9 2.12 8.61 -3.02
C LYS A 9 2.18 7.29 -3.80
N GLN A 10 3.24 6.50 -3.62
CA GLN A 10 3.34 5.18 -4.25
C GLN A 10 2.28 4.22 -3.69
N ILE A 11 2.04 4.26 -2.37
CA ILE A 11 0.97 3.48 -1.74
C ILE A 11 -0.39 3.93 -2.29
N GLU A 12 -0.67 5.22 -2.33
CA GLU A 12 -1.92 5.76 -2.90
C GLU A 12 -2.14 5.33 -4.34
N ALA A 13 -1.11 5.44 -5.19
CA ALA A 13 -1.16 5.03 -6.59
C ALA A 13 -1.42 3.53 -6.74
N LEU A 14 -0.74 2.69 -5.95
CA LEU A 14 -0.93 1.24 -5.94
C LEU A 14 -2.38 0.88 -5.55
N LEU A 15 -2.92 1.51 -4.51
CA LEU A 15 -4.30 1.29 -4.07
C LEU A 15 -5.35 1.78 -5.09
N ALA A 16 -5.02 2.82 -5.85
CA ALA A 16 -5.90 3.43 -6.84
C ALA A 16 -6.06 2.60 -8.12
N LEU A 17 -5.11 1.70 -8.43
CA LEU A 17 -5.13 0.87 -9.64
C LEU A 17 -6.49 0.20 -9.88
N ASP A 18 -6.91 0.19 -11.15
CA ASP A 18 -8.15 -0.44 -11.57
C ASP A 18 -8.07 -1.97 -11.48
N GLU A 19 -6.94 -2.55 -11.87
CA GLU A 19 -6.62 -3.96 -11.72
C GLU A 19 -5.36 -4.13 -10.88
N TYR A 20 -5.37 -5.11 -9.99
CA TYR A 20 -4.22 -5.40 -9.13
C TYR A 20 -3.32 -6.43 -9.79
N PRO A 21 -2.02 -6.14 -9.92
CA PRO A 21 -1.08 -7.12 -10.42
C PRO A 21 -0.95 -8.28 -9.44
N ASP A 22 -0.34 -9.36 -9.91
CA ASP A 22 -0.23 -10.61 -9.14
C ASP A 22 0.61 -10.48 -7.86
N ASP A 23 1.57 -9.56 -7.90
CA ASP A 23 2.47 -9.21 -6.80
C ASP A 23 1.96 -7.99 -6.00
N PHE A 24 0.71 -7.56 -6.19
CA PHE A 24 0.13 -6.45 -5.45
C PHE A 24 0.28 -6.59 -3.92
N PRO A 25 -0.02 -7.75 -3.29
CA PRO A 25 0.14 -7.91 -1.85
C PRO A 25 1.58 -7.65 -1.39
N GLU A 26 2.55 -8.22 -2.11
CA GLU A 26 3.98 -8.11 -1.83
C GLU A 26 4.47 -6.67 -2.03
N GLN A 27 4.03 -6.00 -3.11
CA GLN A 27 4.36 -4.59 -3.37
C GLN A 27 3.80 -3.68 -2.26
N LEU A 28 2.55 -3.88 -1.84
CA LEU A 28 1.94 -3.08 -0.79
C LEU A 28 2.66 -3.26 0.56
N GLU A 29 3.02 -4.50 0.90
CA GLU A 29 3.79 -4.80 2.10
C GLU A 29 5.17 -4.12 2.10
N GLN A 30 5.91 -4.22 0.98
CA GLN A 30 7.22 -3.59 0.83
C GLN A 30 7.15 -2.06 0.99
N LEU A 31 6.16 -1.41 0.38
CA LEU A 31 5.98 0.04 0.48
C LEU A 31 5.64 0.48 1.91
N VAL A 32 4.74 -0.24 2.58
CA VAL A 32 4.36 0.06 3.97
C VAL A 32 5.55 -0.16 4.92
N ALA A 33 6.32 -1.23 4.73
CA ALA A 33 7.53 -1.50 5.50
C ALA A 33 8.60 -0.42 5.30
N ALA A 34 8.87 -0.03 4.04
CA ALA A 34 9.80 1.03 3.71
C ALA A 34 9.39 2.37 4.33
N ARG A 35 8.08 2.69 4.31
CA ARG A 35 7.55 3.87 4.99
C ARG A 35 7.77 3.80 6.49
N HIS A 36 7.50 2.65 7.10
CA HIS A 36 7.68 2.46 8.55
C HIS A 36 9.13 2.69 8.97
N GLU A 37 10.09 2.13 8.22
CA GLU A 37 11.52 2.39 8.45
C GLU A 37 11.87 3.87 8.26
N ARG A 38 11.30 4.53 7.26
CA ARG A 38 11.55 5.97 7.07
C ARG A 38 11.01 6.82 8.21
N VAL A 39 9.84 6.48 8.74
CA VAL A 39 9.28 7.12 9.94
C VAL A 39 10.20 6.91 11.15
N LYS A 40 10.68 5.68 11.39
CA LYS A 40 11.64 5.42 12.47
C LYS A 40 12.88 6.31 12.36
N MET A 41 13.46 6.43 11.16
CA MET A 41 14.63 7.29 10.94
C MET A 41 14.32 8.76 11.24
N ILE A 42 13.16 9.27 10.82
CA ILE A 42 12.76 10.66 11.09
C ILE A 42 12.60 10.89 12.60
N LEU A 43 11.98 9.96 13.31
CA LEU A 43 11.76 10.06 14.75
C LEU A 43 13.05 9.83 15.57
N ALA A 44 14.04 9.15 15.01
CA ALA A 44 15.34 8.94 15.66
C ALA A 44 16.30 10.12 15.48
N ASP A 45 16.09 10.97 14.47
CA ASP A 45 16.94 12.15 14.18
C ASP A 45 16.66 13.27 15.19
N ARG A 46 17.33 13.23 16.35
CA ARG A 46 17.15 14.20 17.43
C ARG A 46 17.49 15.64 17.06
N GLU A 47 18.34 15.85 16.06
CA GLU A 47 18.75 17.19 15.63
C GLU A 47 17.66 17.85 14.77
N LYS A 48 16.90 17.05 14.03
CA LYS A 48 15.84 17.53 13.13
C LYS A 48 14.43 17.29 13.65
N LEU A 49 14.28 16.55 14.75
CA LEU A 49 12.99 16.27 15.37
C LEU A 49 12.45 17.51 16.10
N SER A 50 11.66 18.31 15.38
CA SER A 50 10.82 19.34 15.96
C SER A 50 9.46 18.77 16.38
N ARG A 51 8.76 19.47 17.29
CA ARG A 51 7.38 19.14 17.66
C ARG A 51 6.45 19.11 16.44
N GLU A 52 6.60 20.07 15.54
CA GLU A 52 5.85 20.14 14.28
C GLU A 52 6.10 18.90 13.40
N THR A 53 7.36 18.46 13.28
CA THR A 53 7.70 17.26 12.52
C THR A 53 7.09 16.00 13.15
N PHE A 54 7.08 15.92 14.48
CA PHE A 54 6.46 14.81 15.20
C PHE A 54 4.94 14.77 14.97
N GLU A 55 4.26 15.91 15.11
CA GLU A 55 2.82 16.04 14.88
C GLU A 55 2.44 15.71 13.43
N ASP A 56 3.22 16.17 12.44
CA ASP A 56 3.03 15.83 11.02
C ASP A 56 3.15 14.31 10.78
N VAL A 57 4.21 13.68 11.29
CA VAL A 57 4.42 12.23 11.15
C VAL A 57 3.30 11.43 11.83
N GLN A 58 2.81 11.90 12.98
CA GLN A 58 1.69 11.28 13.67
C GLN A 58 0.40 11.37 12.86
N GLN A 59 0.09 12.55 12.32
CA GLN A 59 -1.10 12.79 11.51
C GLN A 59 -1.07 11.94 10.24
N ARG A 60 0.03 11.99 9.49
CA ARG A 60 0.21 11.19 8.26
C ARG A 60 0.10 9.69 8.51
N THR A 61 0.54 9.22 9.68
CA THR A 61 0.38 7.82 10.06
C THR A 61 -1.08 7.45 10.31
N ARG A 62 -1.88 8.36 10.89
CA ARG A 62 -3.33 8.17 11.02
C ARG A 62 -4.02 8.19 9.66
N ASP A 63 -3.64 9.12 8.78
CA ASP A 63 -4.22 9.25 7.45
C ASP A 63 -3.96 8.01 6.61
N LEU A 64 -2.73 7.49 6.61
CA LEU A 64 -2.40 6.26 5.91
C LEU A 64 -3.16 5.04 6.46
N LYS A 65 -3.29 4.94 7.78
CA LYS A 65 -4.09 3.87 8.40
C LYS A 65 -5.55 3.95 7.95
N ALA A 66 -6.13 5.16 7.93
CA ALA A 66 -7.48 5.38 7.46
C ALA A 66 -7.62 5.00 5.97
N LEU A 67 -6.67 5.40 5.13
CA LEU A 67 -6.64 5.05 3.70
C LEU A 67 -6.64 3.53 3.48
N LEU A 68 -5.80 2.79 4.22
CA LEU A 68 -5.72 1.34 4.12
C LEU A 68 -7.01 0.67 4.59
N GLU A 69 -7.61 1.12 5.70
CA GLU A 69 -8.88 0.57 6.19
C GLU A 69 -10.05 0.87 5.25
N GLN A 70 -10.12 2.08 4.67
CA GLN A 70 -11.13 2.44 3.66
C GLN A 70 -11.03 1.56 2.41
N ASN A 71 -9.81 1.22 1.99
CA ASN A 71 -9.59 0.39 0.81
C ASN A 71 -9.64 -1.12 1.09
N LYS A 72 -9.62 -1.56 2.35
CA LYS A 72 -9.56 -2.97 2.75
C LYS A 72 -10.63 -3.85 2.11
N ALA A 73 -11.88 -3.38 2.09
CA ALA A 73 -12.99 -4.11 1.46
C ALA A 73 -12.80 -4.21 -0.06
N ARG A 74 -12.44 -3.08 -0.71
CA ARG A 74 -12.13 -3.02 -2.15
C ARG A 74 -10.98 -3.95 -2.52
N ILE A 75 -9.91 -3.94 -1.72
CA ILE A 75 -8.72 -4.78 -1.95
C ILE A 75 -9.09 -6.26 -1.90
N ARG A 76 -9.80 -6.69 -0.85
CA ARG A 76 -10.25 -8.08 -0.70
C ARG A 76 -11.10 -8.51 -1.89
N GLN A 77 -12.06 -7.67 -2.30
CA GLN A 77 -12.93 -7.99 -3.41
C GLN A 77 -12.14 -8.13 -4.72
N LYS A 78 -11.23 -7.20 -5.02
CA LYS A 78 -10.40 -7.24 -6.22
C LYS A 78 -9.49 -8.46 -6.28
N LEU A 79 -8.85 -8.81 -5.16
CA LEU A 79 -8.00 -10.01 -5.07
C LEU A 79 -8.81 -11.30 -5.27
N LEU A 80 -10.04 -11.36 -4.75
CA LEU A 80 -10.95 -12.48 -4.99
C LEU A 80 -11.36 -12.59 -6.47
N THR A 81 -11.74 -11.47 -7.09
CA THR A 81 -12.10 -11.41 -8.51
C THR A 81 -10.92 -11.81 -9.41
N ALA A 82 -9.70 -11.32 -9.13
CA ALA A 82 -8.49 -11.71 -9.86
C ALA A 82 -8.23 -13.22 -9.76
N LYS A 83 -8.38 -13.81 -8.57
CA LYS A 83 -8.24 -15.26 -8.36
C LYS A 83 -9.32 -16.07 -9.09
N GLN A 84 -10.55 -15.59 -9.13
CA GLN A 84 -11.66 -16.23 -9.85
C GLN A 84 -11.47 -16.14 -11.36
N GLY A 85 -11.11 -14.97 -11.89
CA GLY A 85 -10.82 -14.74 -13.32
C GLY A 85 -9.71 -15.65 -13.85
N LYS A 86 -8.64 -15.83 -13.07
CA LYS A 86 -7.58 -16.80 -13.42
C LYS A 86 -8.09 -18.24 -13.50
N LYS A 87 -8.97 -18.65 -12.58
CA LYS A 87 -9.55 -20.00 -12.58
C LYS A 87 -10.46 -20.20 -13.79
N SER A 88 -11.33 -19.24 -14.11
CA SER A 88 -12.22 -19.34 -15.27
C SER A 88 -11.46 -19.36 -16.60
N VAL A 89 -10.42 -18.54 -16.77
CA VAL A 89 -9.54 -18.59 -17.97
C VAL A 89 -8.80 -19.93 -18.08
N SER A 90 -8.33 -20.47 -16.95
CA SER A 90 -7.63 -21.77 -16.92
C SER A 90 -8.54 -22.93 -17.32
N VAL A 91 -9.80 -22.92 -16.86
CA VAL A 91 -10.81 -23.90 -17.25
C VAL A 91 -11.16 -23.78 -18.73
N TYR A 92 -11.34 -22.56 -19.25
CA TYR A 92 -11.65 -22.35 -20.66
C TYR A 92 -10.54 -22.87 -21.61
N LYS A 93 -9.27 -22.69 -21.22
CA LYS A 93 -8.12 -23.25 -21.96
C LYS A 93 -8.05 -24.78 -21.92
N MET A 94 -8.59 -25.43 -20.88
CA MET A 94 -8.66 -26.90 -20.80
C MET A 94 -9.71 -27.47 -21.76
N TYR A 95 -10.84 -26.78 -21.96
CA TYR A 95 -11.91 -27.24 -22.86
C TYR A 95 -11.64 -26.96 -24.35
N GLN A 96 -10.60 -26.18 -24.68
CA GLN A 96 -10.16 -25.92 -26.06
C GLN A 96 -8.99 -26.82 -26.54
N LYS A 97 -8.55 -27.78 -25.72
CA LYS A 97 -7.63 -28.86 -26.10
C LYS A 97 -8.39 -30.14 -26.32
#